data_AF-A0A177L937-F1
#
_entry.id   AF-A0A177L937-F1
#
_cell.length_a   1.000
_cell.length_b   1.000
_cell.length_c   1.000
_cell.angle_alpha   90.00
_cell.angle_beta   90.00
_cell.angle_gamma   90.00
#
_symmetry.space_group_name_H-M   'P 1'
#
loop_
_entity.id
_entity.type
_entity.pdbx_description
1 polymer ?
#
loop_
_entity_poly.entity_id
_entity_poly.type
_entity_poly.pdbx_seq_one_letter_code
_entity_poly.pdbx_strand_id
1 'polypeptide(L)'
;MKDELTEFYNIFTDTKKDIESFMAMLDPVINHANDDHERLYYHHIYEEEEQRLSRLAEMIPLIETFQAGKGGDFVPSNNTFNRLLQELNLEKFGLHNFVEHLDLALFQFKDAERQAKLSEMRSANHKSYQFVKEKLAGINARFDTGYTDPHAHHDEHGDHLDHQAHAAPAAKAPIQKTKRSFTVGSLISK
;
A
#
# COMPACT_ATOMS: atom_id res chain seq x y z
N MET A 1 -13.20 19.51 1.68
CA MET A 1 -11.87 19.36 1.05
C MET A 1 -10.73 20.05 1.79
N LYS A 2 -10.83 21.29 2.29
CA LYS A 2 -9.71 21.88 3.06
C LYS A 2 -9.34 21.06 4.31
N ASP A 3 -10.31 20.63 5.09
CA ASP A 3 -10.06 19.76 6.26
C ASP A 3 -9.51 18.39 5.84
N GLU A 4 -10.04 17.83 4.74
CA GLU A 4 -9.54 16.58 4.15
C GLU A 4 -8.06 16.68 3.75
N LEU A 5 -7.63 17.83 3.20
CA LEU A 5 -6.22 18.07 2.84
C LEU A 5 -5.30 18.13 4.05
N THR A 6 -5.77 18.68 5.17
CA THR A 6 -5.01 18.66 6.44
C THR A 6 -4.76 17.24 6.91
N GLU A 7 -5.80 16.39 6.88
CA GLU A 7 -5.64 14.99 7.25
C GLU A 7 -4.76 14.22 6.26
N PHE A 8 -4.92 14.43 4.96
CA PHE A 8 -4.02 13.83 3.95
C PHE A 8 -2.56 14.26 4.18
N TYR A 9 -2.31 15.54 4.41
CA TYR A 9 -0.96 16.04 4.68
C TYR A 9 -0.33 15.33 5.88
N ASN A 10 -1.06 15.24 6.99
CA ASN A 10 -0.58 14.58 8.22
C ASN A 10 -0.28 13.10 7.95
N ILE A 11 -1.23 12.38 7.35
CA ILE A 11 -1.10 10.96 7.00
C ILE A 11 0.16 10.73 6.17
N PHE A 12 0.33 11.45 5.06
CA PHE A 12 1.45 11.19 4.16
C PHE A 12 2.79 11.66 4.72
N THR A 13 2.79 12.69 5.56
CA THR A 13 4.00 13.11 6.28
C THR A 13 4.43 12.07 7.32
N ASP A 14 3.49 11.46 8.03
CA ASP A 14 3.80 10.44 9.03
C ASP A 14 4.17 9.11 8.37
N THR A 15 3.43 8.68 7.33
CA THR A 15 3.80 7.51 6.52
C THR A 15 5.20 7.66 5.91
N LYS A 16 5.59 8.86 5.46
CA LYS A 16 6.95 9.11 4.98
C LYS A 16 8.01 8.76 6.03
N LYS A 17 7.80 9.21 7.29
CA LYS A 17 8.73 8.91 8.39
C LYS A 17 8.75 7.43 8.73
N ASP A 18 7.60 6.76 8.67
CA ASP A 18 7.51 5.31 8.90
C ASP A 18 8.28 4.54 7.83
N ILE A 19 8.16 4.93 6.56
CA ILE A 19 8.92 4.34 5.46
C ILE A 19 10.42 4.53 5.67
N GLU A 20 10.88 5.76 5.95
CA GLU A 20 12.31 6.04 6.23
C GLU A 20 12.81 5.17 7.38
N SER A 21 12.00 5.02 8.44
CA SER A 21 12.34 4.17 9.56
C SER A 21 12.30 2.67 9.25
N PHE A 22 11.44 2.22 8.35
CA PHE A 22 11.36 0.83 7.91
C PHE A 22 12.55 0.49 7.02
N MET A 23 12.92 1.36 6.09
CA MET A 23 14.11 1.24 5.24
C MET A 23 15.38 1.14 6.10
N ALA A 24 15.53 1.99 7.11
CA ALA A 24 16.64 1.90 8.06
C ALA A 24 16.70 0.57 8.84
N MET A 25 15.56 -0.11 9.01
CA MET A 25 15.49 -1.45 9.61
C MET A 25 15.90 -2.55 8.61
N LEU A 26 15.62 -2.36 7.32
CA LEU A 26 15.98 -3.29 6.25
C LEU A 26 17.46 -3.19 5.86
N ASP A 27 18.07 -2.00 5.92
CA ASP A 27 19.48 -1.77 5.59
C ASP A 27 20.45 -2.81 6.17
N PRO A 28 20.48 -3.06 7.49
CA PRO A 28 21.38 -4.07 8.03
C PRO A 28 21.02 -5.50 7.61
N VAL A 29 19.75 -5.78 7.31
CA VAL A 29 19.27 -7.10 6.87
C VAL A 29 19.76 -7.40 5.46
N ILE A 30 19.68 -6.42 4.55
CA ILE A 30 20.18 -6.54 3.18
C ILE A 30 21.71 -6.72 3.16
N ASN A 31 22.42 -5.91 3.96
CA ASN A 31 23.88 -5.91 4.00
C ASN A 31 24.48 -7.19 4.61
N HIS A 32 23.75 -7.84 5.52
CA HIS A 32 24.17 -9.07 6.20
C HIS A 32 23.33 -10.29 5.80
N ALA A 33 22.64 -10.23 4.65
CA ALA A 33 21.86 -11.34 4.14
C ALA A 33 22.71 -12.62 3.98
N ASN A 34 22.15 -13.76 4.35
CA ASN A 34 22.84 -15.05 4.39
C ASN A 34 22.99 -15.67 3.00
N ASP A 35 22.09 -15.34 2.08
CA ASP A 35 22.10 -15.79 0.69
C ASP A 35 21.54 -14.72 -0.28
N ASP A 36 21.71 -14.98 -1.57
CA ASP A 36 21.31 -14.07 -2.64
C ASP A 36 19.79 -13.88 -2.72
N HIS A 37 19.01 -14.90 -2.35
CA HIS A 37 17.54 -14.82 -2.39
C HIS A 37 17.03 -13.91 -1.27
N GLU A 38 17.55 -14.07 -0.05
CA GLU A 38 17.24 -13.19 1.08
C GLU A 38 17.62 -11.73 0.76
N ARG A 39 18.82 -11.53 0.19
CA ARG A 39 19.26 -10.20 -0.23
C ARG A 39 18.30 -9.59 -1.25
N LEU A 40 18.00 -10.33 -2.32
CA LEU A 40 17.12 -9.86 -3.38
C LEU A 40 15.70 -9.56 -2.86
N TYR A 41 15.18 -10.41 -1.99
CA TYR A 41 13.86 -10.24 -1.38
C TYR A 41 13.74 -8.91 -0.62
N TYR A 42 14.66 -8.63 0.31
CA TYR A 42 14.60 -7.40 1.09
C TYR A 42 15.00 -6.17 0.28
N HIS A 43 15.94 -6.31 -0.67
CA HIS A 43 16.32 -5.22 -1.57
C HIS A 43 15.16 -4.77 -2.45
N HIS A 44 14.36 -5.71 -2.96
CA HIS A 44 13.19 -5.38 -3.77
C HIS A 44 12.15 -4.56 -2.99
N ILE A 45 11.82 -4.98 -1.76
CA ILE A 45 10.93 -4.21 -0.87
C ILE A 45 11.50 -2.82 -0.59
N TYR A 46 12.81 -2.74 -0.34
CA TYR A 46 13.49 -1.46 -0.12
C TYR A 46 13.37 -0.52 -1.32
N GLU A 47 13.62 -1.01 -2.54
CA GLU A 47 13.51 -0.21 -3.77
C GLU A 47 12.08 0.29 -4.02
N GLU A 48 11.07 -0.54 -3.77
CA GLU A 48 9.67 -0.13 -3.94
C GLU A 48 9.29 1.00 -2.99
N GLU A 49 9.75 0.93 -1.73
CA GLU A 49 9.53 1.99 -0.75
C GLU A 49 10.38 3.24 -1.02
N GLU A 50 11.59 3.10 -1.57
CA GLU A 50 12.40 4.24 -2.02
C GLU A 50 11.71 5.00 -3.15
N GLN A 51 11.18 4.29 -4.15
CA GLN A 51 10.40 4.89 -5.23
C GLN A 51 9.15 5.59 -4.68
N ARG A 52 8.53 5.02 -3.65
CA ARG A 52 7.40 5.64 -2.96
C ARG A 52 7.79 6.93 -2.22
N LEU A 53 8.92 6.96 -1.52
CA LEU A 53 9.44 8.19 -0.91
C LEU A 53 9.64 9.30 -1.94
N SER A 54 10.13 8.97 -3.14
CA SER A 54 10.25 9.93 -4.24
C SER A 54 8.89 10.52 -4.64
N ARG A 55 7.83 9.71 -4.73
CA ARG A 55 6.47 10.20 -5.03
C ARG A 55 5.90 11.05 -3.90
N LEU A 56 6.06 10.63 -2.64
CA LEU A 56 5.64 11.42 -1.48
C LEU A 56 6.33 12.79 -1.44
N ALA A 57 7.59 12.88 -1.86
CA ALA A 57 8.33 14.13 -1.96
C ALA A 57 7.75 15.11 -3.00
N GLU A 58 6.97 14.63 -3.98
CA GLU A 58 6.26 15.46 -4.95
C GLU A 58 4.81 15.75 -4.51
N MET A 59 4.12 14.74 -3.97
CA MET A 59 2.71 14.85 -3.56
C MET A 59 2.52 15.75 -2.33
N ILE A 60 3.39 15.66 -1.32
CA ILE A 60 3.24 16.48 -0.09
C ILE A 60 3.27 17.98 -0.42
N PRO A 61 4.26 18.50 -1.19
CA PRO A 61 4.25 19.90 -1.64
C PRO A 61 3.02 20.28 -2.48
N LEU A 62 2.45 19.32 -3.23
CA LEU A 62 1.22 19.56 -3.97
C LEU A 62 0.04 19.78 -3.02
N ILE A 63 -0.08 19.00 -1.95
CA ILE A 63 -1.10 19.21 -0.91
C ILE A 63 -0.93 20.57 -0.24
N GLU A 64 0.30 20.94 0.14
CA GLU A 64 0.61 22.24 0.74
C GLU A 64 0.22 23.41 -0.18
N THR A 65 0.43 23.26 -1.49
CA THR A 65 0.04 24.26 -2.49
C THR A 65 -1.48 24.54 -2.46
N PHE A 66 -2.30 23.50 -2.30
CA PHE A 66 -3.75 23.65 -2.14
C PHE A 66 -4.14 24.23 -0.77
N GLN A 67 -3.47 23.80 0.31
CA GLN A 67 -3.69 24.35 1.65
C GLN A 67 -3.39 25.86 1.72
N ALA A 68 -2.33 26.30 1.03
CA ALA A 68 -1.96 27.71 0.91
C ALA A 68 -2.90 28.53 -0.01
N GLY A 69 -3.94 27.91 -0.60
CA GLY A 69 -4.86 28.56 -1.53
C GLY A 69 -4.27 28.87 -2.90
N LYS A 70 -3.10 28.29 -3.24
CA LYS A 70 -2.40 28.50 -4.51
C LYS A 70 -2.71 27.42 -5.56
N GLY A 71 -3.39 26.35 -5.17
CA GLY A 71 -3.77 25.23 -6.05
C GLY A 71 -4.96 25.51 -6.99
N GLY A 72 -5.63 26.64 -6.83
CA GLY A 72 -6.87 26.97 -7.55
C GLY A 72 -8.10 26.26 -6.97
N ASP A 73 -9.19 26.27 -7.73
CA ASP A 73 -10.47 25.71 -7.29
C ASP A 73 -10.53 24.19 -7.42
N PHE A 74 -11.30 23.55 -6.54
CA PHE A 74 -11.55 22.12 -6.57
C PHE A 74 -12.61 21.75 -7.61
N VAL A 75 -12.23 21.82 -8.89
CA VAL A 75 -13.13 21.56 -10.02
C VAL A 75 -12.44 20.69 -11.08
N PRO A 76 -13.18 19.83 -11.81
CA PRO A 76 -12.58 18.92 -12.80
C PRO A 76 -11.81 19.60 -13.94
N SER A 77 -12.09 20.88 -14.23
CA SER A 77 -11.37 21.66 -15.22
C SER A 77 -9.99 22.14 -14.72
N ASN A 78 -9.71 22.06 -13.43
CA ASN A 78 -8.42 22.43 -12.86
C ASN A 78 -7.44 21.26 -12.97
N ASN A 79 -6.47 21.37 -13.89
CA ASN A 79 -5.44 20.35 -14.10
C ASN A 79 -4.63 20.04 -12.83
N THR A 80 -4.34 21.05 -12.02
CA THR A 80 -3.59 20.87 -10.76
C THR A 80 -4.39 20.03 -9.76
N PHE A 81 -5.73 20.17 -9.77
CA PHE A 81 -6.61 19.39 -8.92
C PHE A 81 -6.69 17.95 -9.42
N ASN A 82 -6.78 17.73 -10.73
CA ASN A 82 -6.75 16.38 -11.31
C ASN A 82 -5.44 15.66 -10.99
N ARG A 83 -4.29 16.36 -11.08
CA ARG A 83 -3.00 15.81 -10.65
C ARG A 83 -3.02 15.41 -9.18
N LEU A 84 -3.54 16.26 -8.30
CA LEU A 84 -3.66 15.91 -6.88
C LEU A 84 -4.49 14.64 -6.67
N LEU A 85 -5.62 14.49 -7.36
CA LEU A 85 -6.45 13.28 -7.26
C LEU A 85 -5.73 12.03 -7.77
N GLN A 86 -4.94 12.15 -8.84
CA GLN A 86 -4.12 11.05 -9.36
C GLN A 86 -3.07 10.61 -8.35
N GLU A 87 -2.33 11.56 -7.76
CA GLU A 87 -1.33 11.26 -6.73
C GLU A 87 -1.98 10.62 -5.49
N LEU A 88 -3.11 11.15 -5.00
CA LEU A 88 -3.83 10.56 -3.87
C LEU A 88 -4.32 9.14 -4.16
N ASN A 89 -4.84 8.88 -5.38
CA ASN A 89 -5.27 7.55 -5.78
C ASN A 89 -4.08 6.58 -5.87
N LEU A 90 -2.93 7.01 -6.39
CA LEU A 90 -1.74 6.17 -6.45
C LEU A 90 -1.22 5.85 -5.04
N GLU A 91 -1.19 6.85 -4.15
CA GLU A 91 -0.73 6.66 -2.78
C GLU A 91 -1.73 5.90 -1.89
N LYS A 92 -3.01 5.78 -2.30
CA LYS A 92 -3.92 4.77 -1.73
C LYS A 92 -3.37 3.35 -1.91
N PHE A 93 -2.89 3.01 -3.11
CA PHE A 93 -2.26 1.71 -3.37
C PHE A 93 -0.89 1.62 -2.69
N GLY A 94 -0.11 2.71 -2.66
CA GLY A 94 1.13 2.77 -1.90
C GLY A 94 0.95 2.43 -0.41
N LEU A 95 -0.09 2.99 0.23
CA LEU A 95 -0.40 2.70 1.63
C LEU A 95 -0.75 1.22 1.85
N HIS A 96 -1.54 0.64 0.95
CA HIS A 96 -1.90 -0.78 1.00
C HIS A 96 -0.65 -1.66 0.90
N ASN A 97 0.19 -1.42 -0.12
CA ASN A 97 1.42 -2.20 -0.34
C ASN A 97 2.37 -2.09 0.86
N PHE A 98 2.50 -0.91 1.45
CA PHE A 98 3.35 -0.76 2.63
C PHE A 98 2.80 -1.52 3.85
N VAL A 99 1.48 -1.57 4.04
CA VAL A 99 0.89 -2.43 5.08
C VAL A 99 1.22 -3.90 4.82
N GLU A 100 1.17 -4.36 3.57
CA GLU A 100 1.59 -5.72 3.21
C GLU A 100 3.09 -5.96 3.47
N HIS A 101 3.96 -5.00 3.14
CA HIS A 101 5.40 -5.07 3.44
C HIS A 101 5.67 -5.17 4.94
N LEU A 102 4.92 -4.42 5.76
CA LEU A 102 5.01 -4.51 7.21
C LEU A 102 4.51 -5.87 7.72
N ASP A 103 3.44 -6.42 7.15
CA ASP A 103 2.94 -7.76 7.49
C ASP A 103 3.96 -8.86 7.12
N LEU A 104 4.62 -8.74 5.97
CA LEU A 104 5.72 -9.62 5.56
C LEU A 104 6.93 -9.52 6.51
N ALA A 105 7.32 -8.31 6.91
CA ALA A 105 8.41 -8.10 7.85
C ALA A 105 8.07 -8.63 9.26
N LEU A 106 6.84 -8.46 9.73
CA LEU A 106 6.33 -9.05 10.98
C LEU A 106 6.38 -10.59 10.95
N PHE A 107 6.18 -11.19 9.78
CA PHE A 107 6.35 -12.63 9.62
C PHE A 107 7.81 -13.07 9.72
N GLN A 108 8.79 -12.25 9.34
CA GLN A 108 10.21 -12.64 9.32
C GLN A 108 10.96 -12.26 10.60
N PHE A 109 10.85 -11.02 11.07
CA PHE A 109 11.61 -10.54 12.23
C PHE A 109 10.96 -11.00 13.53
N LYS A 110 11.69 -11.64 14.44
CA LYS A 110 11.11 -12.25 15.65
C LYS A 110 11.55 -11.63 16.97
N ASP A 111 12.51 -10.71 16.92
CA ASP A 111 12.91 -9.96 18.12
C ASP A 111 11.82 -8.97 18.55
N ALA A 112 11.72 -8.78 19.86
CA ALA A 112 10.66 -8.00 20.48
C ALA A 112 10.66 -6.53 20.06
N GLU A 113 11.85 -5.95 19.84
CA GLU A 113 12.01 -4.54 19.48
C GLU A 113 11.43 -4.25 18.09
N ARG A 114 11.87 -4.99 17.06
CA ARG A 114 11.32 -4.82 15.71
C ARG A 114 9.85 -5.21 15.64
N GLN A 115 9.42 -6.24 16.35
CA GLN A 115 8.01 -6.64 16.41
C GLN A 115 7.11 -5.52 16.95
N ALA A 116 7.51 -4.87 18.05
CA ALA A 116 6.73 -3.76 18.62
C ALA A 116 6.64 -2.60 17.62
N LYS A 117 7.77 -2.18 17.05
CA LYS A 117 7.85 -1.06 16.12
C LYS A 117 7.07 -1.30 14.83
N LEU A 118 7.22 -2.48 14.22
CA LEU A 118 6.48 -2.86 13.01
C LEU A 118 4.98 -2.96 13.27
N SER A 119 4.55 -3.46 14.43
CA SER A 119 3.13 -3.54 14.79
C SER A 119 2.49 -2.16 14.94
N GLU A 120 3.22 -1.21 15.51
CA GLU A 120 2.81 0.19 15.63
C GLU A 120 2.65 0.83 14.24
N MET A 121 3.69 0.75 13.40
CA MET A 121 3.66 1.25 12.02
C MET A 121 2.50 0.64 11.24
N ARG A 122 2.32 -0.68 11.33
CA ARG A 122 1.28 -1.43 10.62
C ARG A 122 -0.10 -0.96 11.05
N SER A 123 -0.34 -0.82 12.36
CA SER A 123 -1.63 -0.33 12.85
C SER A 123 -1.90 1.12 12.44
N ALA A 124 -0.90 1.98 12.44
CA ALA A 124 -1.04 3.38 12.05
C ALA A 124 -1.36 3.49 10.56
N ASN A 125 -0.55 2.85 9.71
CA ASN A 125 -0.69 2.92 8.26
C ASN A 125 -1.96 2.22 7.75
N HIS A 126 -2.43 1.17 8.43
CA HIS A 126 -3.73 0.57 8.10
C HIS A 126 -4.89 1.55 8.36
N LYS A 127 -4.87 2.30 9.47
CA LYS A 127 -5.89 3.34 9.74
C LYS A 127 -5.83 4.45 8.69
N SER A 128 -4.62 4.89 8.35
CA SER A 128 -4.38 5.86 7.27
C SER A 128 -4.94 5.39 5.94
N TYR A 129 -4.69 4.13 5.55
CA TYR A 129 -5.23 3.52 4.35
C TYR A 129 -6.76 3.56 4.30
N GLN A 130 -7.42 3.11 5.38
CA GLN A 130 -8.89 3.11 5.44
C GLN A 130 -9.46 4.53 5.34
N PHE A 131 -8.85 5.50 6.02
CA PHE A 131 -9.25 6.90 5.90
C PHE A 131 -9.13 7.39 4.45
N VAL A 132 -7.97 7.17 3.81
CA VAL A 132 -7.72 7.63 2.43
C VAL A 132 -8.69 6.98 1.45
N LYS A 133 -8.92 5.67 1.58
CA LYS A 133 -9.88 4.91 0.77
C LYS A 133 -11.30 5.48 0.89
N GLU A 134 -11.78 5.70 2.11
CA GLU A 134 -13.12 6.25 2.36
C GLU A 134 -13.26 7.67 1.78
N LYS A 135 -12.28 8.54 2.02
CA LYS A 135 -12.33 9.93 1.53
C LYS A 135 -12.22 10.03 0.02
N LEU A 136 -11.40 9.20 -0.62
CA LEU A 136 -11.31 9.17 -2.08
C LEU A 136 -12.60 8.65 -2.72
N ALA A 137 -13.27 7.66 -2.14
CA ALA A 137 -14.60 7.24 -2.59
C ALA A 137 -15.61 8.40 -2.50
N GLY A 138 -15.61 9.14 -1.39
CA GLY A 138 -16.45 10.33 -1.22
C GLY A 138 -16.10 11.48 -2.17
N ILE A 139 -14.81 11.69 -2.47
CA ILE A 139 -14.36 12.65 -3.47
C ILE A 139 -14.86 12.26 -4.86
N ASN A 140 -14.65 11.00 -5.27
CA ASN A 140 -15.09 10.50 -6.57
C ASN A 140 -16.60 10.66 -6.75
N ALA A 141 -17.40 10.36 -5.71
CA ALA A 141 -18.84 10.57 -5.76
C ALA A 141 -19.26 12.06 -5.94
N ARG A 142 -18.49 13.01 -5.39
CA ARG A 142 -18.77 14.45 -5.54
C ARG A 142 -18.45 14.98 -6.95
N PHE A 143 -17.51 14.35 -7.64
CA PHE A 143 -17.06 14.75 -8.97
C PHE A 143 -17.42 13.73 -10.06
N ASP A 144 -18.30 12.78 -9.75
CA ASP A 144 -18.75 11.78 -10.70
C ASP A 144 -19.52 12.47 -11.83
N THR A 145 -19.02 12.28 -13.05
CA THR A 145 -19.62 12.81 -14.28
C THR A 145 -20.39 11.72 -15.03
N GLY A 146 -20.68 10.58 -14.40
CA GLY A 146 -21.29 9.41 -15.01
C GLY A 146 -20.29 8.52 -15.73
N TYR A 147 -19.00 8.59 -15.36
CA TYR A 147 -17.98 7.72 -15.92
C TYR A 147 -18.04 6.35 -15.24
N THR A 148 -18.40 5.33 -16.01
CA THR A 148 -18.33 3.94 -15.55
C THR A 148 -16.93 3.42 -15.86
N ASP A 149 -16.13 3.19 -14.82
CA ASP A 149 -14.81 2.59 -14.99
C ASP A 149 -14.95 1.12 -15.46
N PRO A 150 -14.51 0.77 -16.68
CA PRO A 150 -14.54 -0.61 -17.16
C PRO A 150 -13.61 -1.55 -16.37
N HIS A 151 -12.77 -1.02 -15.48
CA HIS A 151 -11.82 -1.76 -14.65
C HIS A 151 -12.19 -1.79 -13.15
N ALA A 152 -13.39 -1.35 -12.77
CA ALA A 152 -13.86 -1.35 -11.38
C ALA A 152 -13.88 -2.73 -10.68
N HIS A 153 -13.69 -3.81 -11.45
CA HIS A 153 -13.60 -5.19 -10.96
C HIS A 153 -12.43 -5.45 -9.99
N HIS A 154 -11.41 -4.59 -9.95
CA HIS A 154 -10.29 -4.77 -9.01
C HIS A 154 -10.65 -4.49 -7.54
N ASP A 155 -11.74 -3.76 -7.28
CA ASP A 155 -12.25 -3.54 -5.92
C ASP A 155 -13.28 -4.61 -5.49
N GLU A 156 -13.75 -5.50 -6.40
CA GLU A 156 -14.71 -6.57 -6.09
C GLU A 156 -14.08 -7.73 -5.29
N HIS A 157 -12.76 -7.90 -5.37
CA HIS A 157 -12.02 -8.81 -4.50
C HIS A 157 -11.68 -8.06 -3.22
N GLY A 158 -12.62 -8.09 -2.27
CA GLY A 158 -12.61 -7.32 -1.04
C GLY A 158 -11.24 -7.13 -0.37
N ASP A 159 -11.08 -5.95 0.21
CA ASP A 159 -9.92 -5.52 1.00
C ASP A 159 -9.53 -6.57 2.05
N HIS A 160 -8.49 -7.33 1.74
CA HIS A 160 -8.02 -8.42 2.60
C HIS A 160 -7.33 -7.90 3.87
N LEU A 161 -7.10 -6.57 3.97
CA LEU A 161 -6.60 -5.94 5.18
C LEU A 161 -7.70 -5.82 6.26
N ASP A 162 -8.98 -5.99 5.91
CA ASP A 162 -10.13 -5.85 6.82
C ASP A 162 -10.37 -7.09 7.72
N HIS A 163 -9.38 -7.99 7.82
CA HIS A 163 -9.43 -9.11 8.74
C HIS A 163 -9.20 -8.64 10.19
N GLN A 164 -10.28 -8.17 10.82
CA GLN A 164 -10.38 -8.10 12.27
C GLN A 164 -10.03 -9.47 12.89
N ALA A 165 -9.04 -9.42 13.79
CA ALA A 165 -8.69 -10.41 14.79
C ALA A 165 -8.23 -11.78 14.28
N HIS A 166 -7.13 -12.25 14.88
CA HIS A 166 -6.69 -13.64 14.88
C HIS A 166 -7.87 -14.62 14.88
N ALA A 167 -8.21 -15.14 13.70
CA ALA A 167 -9.06 -16.30 13.61
C ALA A 167 -8.26 -17.46 14.23
N ALA A 168 -8.76 -17.98 15.35
CA ALA A 168 -8.30 -19.22 15.96
C ALA A 168 -8.16 -20.31 14.88
N PRO A 169 -7.20 -21.24 15.01
CA PRO A 169 -6.92 -22.21 13.96
C PRO A 169 -8.18 -23.03 13.69
N ALA A 170 -8.73 -22.87 12.49
CA ALA A 170 -9.86 -23.65 12.01
C ALA A 170 -9.49 -25.14 12.08
N ALA A 171 -10.36 -25.93 12.72
CA ALA A 171 -10.21 -27.36 12.81
C ALA A 171 -10.07 -27.97 11.40
N LYS A 172 -9.01 -28.75 11.19
CA LYS A 172 -8.69 -29.39 9.90
C LYS A 172 -9.83 -30.32 9.47
N ALA A 173 -10.59 -29.92 8.46
CA ALA A 173 -11.43 -30.84 7.71
C ALA A 173 -10.54 -31.76 6.83
N PRO A 174 -10.87 -33.06 6.70
CA PRO A 174 -10.04 -34.01 5.96
C PRO A 174 -10.08 -33.73 4.45
N ILE A 175 -8.92 -33.44 3.87
CA ILE A 175 -8.73 -33.24 2.42
C ILE A 175 -8.86 -34.60 1.73
N GLN A 176 -9.92 -34.78 0.92
CA GLN A 176 -10.01 -35.89 -0.01
C GLN A 176 -8.97 -35.72 -1.13
N LYS A 177 -8.04 -36.66 -1.21
CA LYS A 177 -6.99 -36.70 -2.25
C LYS A 177 -7.59 -37.14 -3.60
N THR A 178 -7.99 -36.18 -4.43
CA THR A 178 -8.16 -36.45 -5.87
C THR A 178 -6.78 -36.49 -6.53
N LYS A 179 -6.32 -37.69 -6.93
CA LYS A 179 -5.08 -37.87 -7.69
C LYS A 179 -5.23 -37.20 -9.06
N ARG A 180 -4.52 -36.09 -9.30
CA ARG A 180 -4.28 -35.56 -10.66
C ARG A 180 -3.03 -36.25 -11.22
N SER A 181 -3.21 -36.97 -12.33
CA SER A 181 -2.13 -37.57 -13.12
C SER A 181 -1.61 -36.53 -14.11
N PHE A 182 -0.29 -36.33 -14.13
CA PHE A 182 0.38 -35.57 -15.18
C PHE A 182 0.55 -36.45 -16.41
N THR A 183 0.03 -36.02 -17.57
CA THR A 183 0.34 -36.63 -18.87
C THR A 183 1.31 -35.73 -19.62
N VAL A 184 2.52 -36.23 -19.87
CA VAL A 184 3.54 -35.62 -20.74
C VAL A 184 3.24 -36.08 -22.16
N GLY A 185 2.92 -35.16 -23.08
CA GLY A 185 2.59 -35.51 -24.45
C GLY A 185 2.79 -34.37 -25.43
N SER A 186 3.93 -34.44 -26.14
CA SER A 186 4.21 -33.87 -27.48
C SER A 186 5.14 -32.66 -27.54
N LEU A 187 6.43 -32.93 -27.30
CA LEU A 187 7.51 -32.36 -28.12
C LEU A 187 7.47 -33.05 -29.49
N ILE A 188 7.03 -32.36 -30.54
CA ILE A 188 7.40 -32.69 -31.92
C ILE A 188 7.80 -31.38 -32.61
N SER A 189 9.10 -31.32 -32.88
CA SER A 189 9.78 -30.33 -33.72
C SER A 189 9.24 -30.37 -35.15
N LYS A 190 9.20 -29.22 -35.81
CA LYS A 190 9.36 -29.11 -37.27
C LYS A 190 10.59 -28.29 -37.57
#